data_AF-A0A4Y2Q799-F1
#
_entry.id   AF-A0A4Y2Q799-F1
#
_cell.length_a   1.000
_cell.length_b   1.000
_cell.length_c   1.000
_cell.angle_alpha   90.00
_cell.angle_beta   90.00
_cell.angle_gamma   90.00
#
_symmetry.space_group_name_H-M   'P 1'
#
loop_
_entity.id
_entity.type
_entity.pdbx_description
1 polymer ?
#
loop_
_entity_poly.entity_id
_entity_poly.type
_entity_poly.pdbx_seq_one_letter_code
_entity_poly.pdbx_strand_id
1 'polypeptide(L)'
;MEKCHRNNNKKCFIKAGFSENKTSSKTEEVDSIKHSIGEGEIIPKQWASIQKDSNTNISFEDFLDVDNEFQMCCTMTDREIVANINAQISDEENKKLDQQEHEKITVKESEKAVELLRSFLESIENIGTESFGVIATLEKTVQLQKDSVRRKTSIKDFFSQNY
;
A
#
# COMPACT_ATOMS: atom_id res chain seq x y z
N MET A 1 -17.81 -15.20 29.02
CA MET A 1 -16.36 -14.89 29.00
C MET A 1 -16.14 -13.76 28.02
N GLU A 2 -16.09 -12.51 28.47
CA GLU A 2 -15.98 -11.38 27.52
C GLU A 2 -15.35 -10.15 28.18
N LYS A 3 -14.06 -10.24 28.52
CA LYS A 3 -13.28 -9.10 28.99
C LYS A 3 -11.80 -9.27 28.62
N CYS A 4 -11.45 -9.13 27.34
CA CYS A 4 -10.03 -9.04 26.95
C CYS A 4 -9.74 -8.29 25.63
N HIS A 5 -10.62 -7.40 25.15
CA HIS A 5 -10.36 -6.70 23.87
C HIS A 5 -10.60 -5.18 23.86
N ARG A 6 -10.75 -4.55 25.02
CA ARG A 6 -11.03 -3.08 25.08
C ARG A 6 -9.84 -2.19 25.44
N ASN A 7 -8.67 -2.75 25.73
CA ASN A 7 -7.53 -1.98 26.27
C ASN A 7 -6.47 -1.55 25.24
N ASN A 8 -6.45 -2.10 24.02
CA ASN A 8 -5.40 -1.78 23.05
C ASN A 8 -5.70 -0.52 22.24
N ASN A 9 -6.97 -0.18 22.03
CA ASN A 9 -7.34 0.97 21.20
C ASN A 9 -7.01 2.30 21.91
N LYS A 10 -7.31 2.39 23.20
CA LYS A 10 -7.01 3.58 24.03
C LYS A 10 -5.52 3.92 24.10
N LYS A 11 -4.66 2.90 24.13
CA LYS A 11 -3.20 3.05 24.21
C LYS A 11 -2.62 3.64 22.93
N CYS A 12 -3.24 3.37 21.78
CA CYS A 12 -2.83 3.92 20.48
C CYS A 12 -3.13 5.43 20.40
N PHE A 13 -4.29 5.88 20.87
CA PHE A 13 -4.66 7.30 20.86
C PHE A 13 -3.76 8.17 21.75
N ILE A 14 -3.40 7.68 22.95
CA ILE A 14 -2.47 8.40 23.84
C ILE A 14 -1.06 8.45 23.25
N LYS A 15 -0.60 7.37 22.60
CA LYS A 15 0.71 7.35 21.91
C LYS A 15 0.76 8.31 20.72
N ALA A 16 -0.39 8.59 20.11
CA ALA A 16 -0.55 9.57 19.03
C ALA A 16 -0.76 11.02 19.54
N GLY A 17 -0.69 11.25 20.86
CA GLY A 17 -0.79 12.60 21.45
C GLY A 17 -2.21 13.08 21.75
N PHE A 18 -3.23 12.23 21.60
CA PHE A 18 -4.60 12.57 21.99
C PHE A 18 -4.79 12.35 23.50
N SER A 19 -5.14 13.40 24.23
CA SER A 19 -5.56 13.29 25.63
C SER A 19 -7.05 12.94 25.69
N GLU A 20 -7.42 11.94 26.50
CA GLU A 20 -8.83 11.66 26.82
C GLU A 20 -9.38 12.86 27.61
N ASN A 21 -10.16 13.70 26.94
CA ASN A 21 -10.99 14.70 27.60
C ASN A 21 -12.20 14.02 28.26
N LYS A 22 -12.57 14.56 29.43
CA LYS A 22 -13.58 14.02 30.34
C LYS A 22 -14.91 13.79 29.63
N THR A 23 -15.50 12.62 29.90
CA THR A 23 -16.89 12.28 29.60
C THR A 23 -17.83 13.42 29.96
N SER A 24 -18.49 14.00 28.96
CA SER A 24 -19.74 14.75 29.16
C SER A 24 -20.89 13.83 28.80
N SER A 25 -21.74 13.55 29.79
CA SER A 25 -22.95 12.77 29.67
C SER A 25 -23.97 13.46 28.76
N LYS A 26 -24.69 12.65 27.99
CA LYS A 26 -25.88 13.03 27.22
C LYS A 26 -26.94 13.63 28.17
N THR A 27 -27.31 14.91 27.99
CA THR A 27 -28.66 15.46 28.26
C THR A 27 -28.77 16.91 27.77
N GLU A 28 -29.76 17.15 26.91
CA GLU A 28 -30.49 18.40 26.60
C GLU A 28 -29.77 19.76 26.68
N GLU A 29 -29.59 20.40 25.52
CA GLU A 29 -29.98 21.81 25.25
C GLU A 29 -29.76 22.11 23.75
N VAL A 30 -30.83 22.02 22.96
CA VAL A 30 -30.89 22.54 21.59
C VAL A 30 -31.48 23.94 21.68
N ASP A 31 -30.70 24.96 22.06
CA ASP A 31 -31.18 26.35 21.92
C ASP A 31 -30.11 27.45 21.96
N SER A 32 -29.00 27.31 21.23
CA SER A 32 -27.99 28.40 21.17
C SER A 32 -27.42 28.71 19.80
N ILE A 33 -28.05 28.25 18.72
CA ILE A 33 -27.74 28.74 17.36
C ILE A 33 -28.78 29.80 16.94
N LYS A 34 -28.93 30.81 17.78
CA LYS A 34 -29.46 32.11 17.38
C LYS A 34 -28.53 33.10 18.02
N HIS A 35 -27.63 33.69 17.24
CA HIS A 35 -27.38 35.13 17.20
C HIS A 35 -26.24 35.41 16.21
N SER A 36 -26.55 36.30 15.25
CA SER A 36 -25.61 37.11 14.47
C SER A 36 -24.90 36.46 13.28
N ILE A 37 -25.67 36.18 12.22
CA ILE A 37 -25.18 36.43 10.85
C ILE A 37 -25.41 37.93 10.61
N GLY A 38 -24.46 38.74 11.09
CA GLY A 38 -24.29 40.12 10.67
C GLY A 38 -23.14 40.14 9.67
N GLU A 39 -23.32 40.84 8.56
CA GLU A 39 -22.31 41.06 7.52
C GLU A 39 -21.00 41.55 8.14
N GLY A 40 -20.05 40.63 8.25
CA GLY A 40 -18.74 40.87 8.81
C GLY A 40 -17.94 39.61 8.55
N GLU A 41 -17.07 39.66 7.55
CA GLU A 41 -16.20 38.56 7.17
C GLU A 41 -15.36 38.17 8.38
N ILE A 42 -15.72 37.06 9.04
CA ILE A 42 -14.99 36.56 10.21
C ILE A 42 -13.77 35.82 9.68
N ILE A 43 -12.79 36.58 9.18
CA ILE A 43 -11.46 36.04 8.90
C ILE A 43 -10.88 35.65 10.27
N PRO A 44 -10.72 34.35 10.57
CA PRO A 44 -10.15 33.95 11.83
C PRO A 44 -8.73 34.51 11.90
N LYS A 45 -8.29 35.07 13.04
CA LYS A 45 -6.96 35.71 13.19
C LYS A 45 -5.79 34.89 12.63
N GLN A 46 -5.91 33.56 12.59
CA GLN A 46 -4.93 32.65 12.00
C GLN A 46 -4.78 32.80 10.46
N TRP A 47 -5.84 33.18 9.74
CA TRP A 47 -5.83 33.39 8.29
C TRP A 47 -5.22 34.73 7.89
N ALA A 48 -5.30 35.75 8.75
CA ALA A 48 -4.65 37.05 8.51
C ALA A 48 -3.11 36.95 8.47
N SER A 49 -2.53 35.95 9.14
CA SER A 49 -1.09 35.68 9.07
C SER A 49 -0.66 35.04 7.75
N ILE A 50 -1.53 34.23 7.13
CA ILE A 50 -1.25 33.55 5.84
C ILE A 50 -1.18 34.57 4.70
N GLN A 51 -1.95 35.65 4.81
CA GLN A 51 -2.00 36.72 3.81
C GLN A 51 -0.81 37.69 3.93
N LYS A 52 -0.12 37.72 5.07
CA LYS A 52 0.99 38.64 5.32
C LYS A 52 2.30 38.24 4.63
N ASP A 53 2.46 36.94 4.36
CA ASP A 53 3.69 36.37 3.80
C ASP A 53 3.54 35.97 2.32
N SER A 54 2.33 36.05 1.75
CA SER A 54 2.05 35.74 0.35
C SER A 54 2.10 36.99 -0.52
N ASN A 55 3.28 37.62 -0.60
CA ASN A 55 3.56 38.70 -1.55
C ASN A 55 3.97 38.14 -2.93
N THR A 56 3.32 37.06 -3.36
CA THR A 56 3.53 36.50 -4.70
C THR A 56 2.59 37.24 -5.63
N ASN A 57 3.14 38.16 -6.41
CA ASN A 57 2.44 38.90 -7.48
C ASN A 57 2.19 37.93 -8.66
N ILE A 58 1.49 36.83 -8.41
CA ILE A 58 1.10 35.88 -9.45
C ILE A 58 -0.03 36.54 -10.25
N SER A 59 0.23 36.84 -11.52
CA SER A 59 -0.78 37.34 -12.43
C SER A 59 -1.58 36.17 -12.99
N PHE A 60 -2.82 36.42 -13.42
CA PHE A 60 -3.58 35.43 -14.18
C PHE A 60 -2.83 34.99 -15.45
N GLU A 61 -2.10 35.91 -16.07
CA GLU A 61 -1.27 35.73 -17.25
C GLU A 61 -0.12 34.74 -17.01
N ASP A 62 0.37 34.60 -15.78
CA ASP A 62 1.40 33.60 -15.43
C ASP A 62 0.86 32.17 -15.56
N PHE A 63 -0.47 31.99 -15.55
CA PHE A 63 -1.13 30.70 -15.77
C PHE A 63 -1.53 30.46 -17.23
N LEU A 64 -1.36 31.43 -18.12
CA LEU A 64 -1.69 31.28 -19.55
C LEU A 64 -0.49 30.77 -20.37
N ASP A 65 0.73 30.89 -19.86
CA ASP A 65 1.96 30.44 -20.55
C ASP A 65 2.25 28.94 -20.39
N VAL A 66 1.21 28.17 -20.08
CA VAL A 66 1.27 26.71 -19.90
C VAL A 66 1.57 26.00 -21.23
N ASP A 67 1.21 26.61 -22.36
CA ASP A 67 1.35 26.00 -23.69
C ASP A 67 2.77 26.13 -24.30
N ASN A 68 3.63 27.02 -23.78
CA ASN A 68 4.99 27.21 -24.32
C ASN A 68 6.02 26.22 -23.77
N GLU A 69 5.78 25.62 -22.59
CA GLU A 69 6.69 24.65 -21.98
C GLU A 69 6.35 23.19 -22.31
N PHE A 70 5.19 22.94 -22.90
CA PHE A 70 4.93 21.63 -23.49
C PHE A 70 5.79 21.49 -24.73
N GLN A 71 6.78 20.60 -24.65
CA GLN A 71 7.42 20.00 -25.80
C GLN A 71 6.31 19.37 -26.65
N MET A 72 5.79 20.14 -27.60
CA MET A 72 4.82 19.66 -28.57
C MET A 72 5.45 18.40 -29.16
N CYS A 73 4.81 17.25 -28.99
CA CYS A 73 5.29 16.00 -29.56
C CYS A 73 5.39 16.24 -31.06
N CYS A 74 6.59 16.56 -31.55
CA CYS A 74 6.89 16.57 -32.96
C CYS A 74 6.39 15.22 -33.49
N THR A 75 5.70 15.24 -34.62
CA THR A 75 5.17 14.03 -35.24
C THR A 75 6.36 13.10 -35.52
N MET A 76 6.62 12.15 -34.62
CA MET A 76 7.68 11.19 -34.83
C MET A 76 7.38 10.47 -36.13
N THR A 77 8.32 10.52 -37.06
CA THR A 77 8.16 9.76 -38.30
C THR A 77 8.34 8.28 -37.97
N ASP A 78 7.65 7.38 -38.68
CA ASP A 78 7.77 5.92 -38.48
C ASP A 78 9.23 5.44 -38.43
N ARG A 79 10.11 6.09 -39.20
CA ARG A 79 11.56 5.83 -39.20
C ARG A 79 12.21 6.10 -37.84
N GLU A 80 11.84 7.18 -37.17
CA GLU A 80 12.37 7.56 -35.86
C GLU A 80 11.84 6.63 -34.76
N ILE A 81 10.58 6.19 -34.89
CA ILE A 81 9.97 5.21 -34.00
C ILE A 81 10.72 3.88 -34.10
N VAL A 82 10.95 3.40 -35.32
CA VAL A 82 11.71 2.16 -35.56
C VAL A 82 13.15 2.27 -35.06
N ALA A 83 13.81 3.41 -35.27
CA ALA A 83 15.17 3.63 -34.79
C ALA A 83 15.24 3.62 -33.24
N ASN A 84 14.27 4.25 -32.56
CA ASN A 84 14.21 4.27 -31.10
C ASN A 84 13.95 2.87 -30.51
N ILE A 85 13.02 2.10 -31.12
CA ILE A 85 12.74 0.73 -30.69
C ILE A 85 13.98 -0.15 -30.87
N ASN A 86 14.65 -0.06 -32.02
CA ASN A 86 15.86 -0.84 -32.28
C ASN A 86 17.02 -0.47 -31.35
N ALA A 87 17.16 0.81 -31.00
CA ALA A 87 18.15 1.26 -30.00
C ALA A 87 17.84 0.69 -28.60
N GLN A 88 16.57 0.72 -28.17
CA GLN A 88 16.17 0.14 -26.88
C GLN A 88 16.39 -1.39 -26.82
N ILE A 89 16.11 -2.10 -27.90
CA ILE A 89 16.33 -3.55 -27.97
C ILE A 89 17.83 -3.88 -27.95
N SER A 90 18.66 -3.07 -28.62
CA SER A 90 20.12 -3.24 -28.64
C SER A 90 20.78 -3.08 -27.26
N ASP A 91 20.22 -2.25 -26.40
CA ASP A 91 20.70 -2.07 -25.02
C ASP A 91 20.16 -3.16 -24.07
N GLU A 92 18.97 -3.72 -24.37
CA GLU A 92 18.34 -4.76 -23.55
C GLU A 92 19.00 -6.14 -23.74
N GLU A 93 19.48 -6.47 -24.95
CA GLU A 93 20.19 -7.75 -25.18
C GLU A 93 21.56 -7.82 -24.47
N ASN A 94 22.15 -6.68 -24.11
CA ASN A 94 23.40 -6.61 -23.33
C ASN A 94 23.21 -6.45 -21.82
N LYS A 95 21.97 -6.19 -21.36
CA LYS A 95 21.64 -6.41 -19.96
C LYS A 95 21.44 -7.91 -19.79
N LYS A 96 22.51 -8.60 -19.36
CA LYS A 96 22.33 -9.74 -18.47
C LYS A 96 21.35 -9.26 -17.40
N LEU A 97 20.10 -9.74 -17.47
CA LEU A 97 19.16 -9.63 -16.37
C LEU A 97 19.95 -10.13 -15.17
N ASP A 98 20.28 -9.19 -14.29
CA ASP A 98 20.78 -9.49 -12.97
C ASP A 98 19.69 -10.39 -12.41
N GLN A 99 19.95 -11.70 -12.38
CA GLN A 99 19.12 -12.64 -11.66
C GLN A 99 19.28 -12.19 -10.23
N GLN A 100 18.40 -11.28 -9.81
CA GLN A 100 18.22 -10.90 -8.44
C GLN A 100 18.22 -12.23 -7.69
N GLU A 101 19.25 -12.46 -6.87
CA GLU A 101 19.34 -13.65 -6.02
C GLU A 101 18.08 -13.61 -5.15
N HIS A 102 17.02 -14.27 -5.62
CA HIS A 102 15.83 -14.42 -4.84
C HIS A 102 16.27 -15.26 -3.65
N GLU A 103 16.17 -14.64 -2.47
CA GLU A 103 16.42 -15.29 -1.20
C GLU A 103 15.76 -16.67 -1.24
N LYS A 104 16.54 -17.71 -0.92
CA LYS A 104 16.10 -19.10 -1.07
C LYS A 104 15.01 -19.39 -0.05
N ILE A 105 13.75 -19.17 -0.44
CA ILE A 105 12.58 -19.39 0.42
C ILE A 105 12.53 -20.86 0.84
N THR A 106 12.41 -21.07 2.15
CA THR A 106 12.26 -22.40 2.72
C THR A 106 10.81 -22.88 2.63
N VAL A 107 10.61 -24.21 2.62
CA VAL A 107 9.25 -24.81 2.66
C VAL A 107 8.49 -24.33 3.91
N LYS A 108 9.19 -24.14 5.03
CA LYS A 108 8.60 -23.69 6.30
C LYS A 108 8.11 -22.24 6.24
N GLU A 109 8.83 -21.36 5.53
CA GLU A 109 8.38 -19.99 5.27
C GLU A 109 7.17 -19.97 4.33
N SER A 110 7.18 -20.83 3.31
CA SER A 110 6.05 -20.98 2.40
C SER A 110 4.79 -21.44 3.14
N GLU A 111 4.89 -22.42 4.05
CA GLU A 111 3.76 -22.86 4.89
C GLU A 111 3.18 -21.70 5.72
N LYS A 112 4.03 -20.94 6.41
CA LYS A 112 3.59 -19.80 7.22
C LYS A 112 2.95 -18.70 6.38
N ALA A 113 3.50 -18.42 5.20
CA ALA A 113 2.95 -17.40 4.30
C ALA A 113 1.55 -17.79 3.81
N VAL A 114 1.34 -19.07 3.48
CA VAL A 114 0.03 -19.58 3.05
C VAL A 114 -0.97 -19.59 4.21
N GLU A 115 -0.55 -19.99 5.41
CA GLU A 115 -1.39 -19.95 6.62
C GLU A 115 -1.83 -18.51 6.95
N LEU A 116 -0.91 -17.54 6.84
CA LEU A 116 -1.22 -16.13 7.02
C LEU A 116 -2.20 -15.62 5.96
N LEU A 117 -1.99 -15.97 4.69
CA LEU A 117 -2.87 -15.60 3.59
C LEU A 117 -4.28 -16.15 3.79
N ARG A 118 -4.38 -17.42 4.21
CA ARG A 118 -5.66 -18.06 4.56
C ARG A 118 -6.36 -17.32 5.69
N SER A 119 -5.66 -17.06 6.79
CA SER A 119 -6.21 -16.36 7.95
C SER A 119 -6.70 -14.95 7.59
N PHE A 120 -5.98 -14.26 6.71
CA PHE A 120 -6.37 -12.95 6.20
C PHE A 120 -7.66 -13.04 5.36
N LEU A 121 -7.74 -13.99 4.44
CA LEU A 121 -8.92 -14.16 3.59
C LEU A 121 -10.16 -14.60 4.39
N GLU A 122 -9.98 -15.40 5.45
CA GLU A 122 -11.05 -15.74 6.41
C GLU A 122 -11.53 -14.53 7.22
N SER A 123 -10.69 -13.49 7.37
CA SER A 123 -11.06 -12.27 8.11
C SER A 123 -11.88 -11.27 7.29
N ILE A 124 -11.94 -11.45 5.96
CA ILE A 124 -12.68 -10.57 5.05
C ILE A 124 -14.12 -11.08 4.91
N GLU A 125 -15.08 -10.19 5.18
CA GLU A 125 -16.49 -10.48 4.96
C GLU A 125 -16.81 -10.52 3.45
N ASN A 126 -17.62 -11.48 3.02
CA ASN A 126 -18.04 -11.69 1.62
C ASN A 126 -16.93 -12.05 0.61
N ILE A 127 -15.84 -12.67 1.07
CA ILE A 127 -14.86 -13.25 0.14
C ILE A 127 -15.51 -14.39 -0.68
N GLY A 128 -15.29 -14.39 -2.00
CA GLY A 128 -15.81 -15.42 -2.88
C GLY A 128 -15.16 -16.79 -2.66
N THR A 129 -15.93 -17.87 -2.80
CA THR A 129 -15.47 -19.24 -2.56
C THR A 129 -14.34 -19.69 -3.48
N GLU A 130 -14.23 -19.06 -4.65
CA GLU A 130 -13.13 -19.26 -5.59
C GLU A 130 -11.76 -18.96 -4.97
N SER A 131 -11.69 -17.96 -4.08
CA SER A 131 -10.45 -17.58 -3.39
C SER A 131 -9.94 -18.73 -2.52
N PHE A 132 -10.84 -19.42 -1.80
CA PHE A 132 -10.49 -20.59 -1.00
C PHE A 132 -10.07 -21.78 -1.86
N GLY A 133 -10.63 -21.93 -3.07
CA GLY A 133 -10.19 -22.95 -4.03
C GLY A 133 -8.74 -22.74 -4.49
N VAL A 134 -8.36 -21.48 -4.74
CA VAL A 134 -6.98 -21.11 -5.09
C VAL A 134 -6.03 -21.36 -3.92
N ILE A 135 -6.40 -20.98 -2.69
CA ILE A 135 -5.60 -21.25 -1.48
C ILE A 135 -5.39 -22.75 -1.28
N ALA A 136 -6.45 -23.56 -1.40
CA ALA A 136 -6.34 -25.00 -1.24
C ALA A 136 -5.37 -25.64 -2.26
N THR A 137 -5.34 -25.11 -3.48
CA THR A 137 -4.39 -25.54 -4.51
C THR A 137 -2.95 -25.15 -4.12
N LEU A 138 -2.77 -23.96 -3.56
CA LEU A 138 -1.48 -23.48 -3.08
C LEU A 138 -0.96 -24.31 -1.90
N GLU A 139 -1.80 -24.57 -0.90
CA GLU A 139 -1.52 -25.45 0.24
C GLU A 139 -1.08 -26.84 -0.21
N LYS A 140 -1.82 -27.44 -1.16
CA LYS A 140 -1.48 -28.75 -1.74
C LYS A 140 -0.11 -28.72 -2.41
N THR A 141 0.23 -27.64 -3.09
CA THR A 141 1.53 -27.49 -3.77
C THR A 141 2.69 -27.42 -2.76
N VAL A 142 2.52 -26.64 -1.68
CA VAL A 142 3.51 -26.57 -0.60
C VAL A 142 3.70 -27.93 0.07
N GLN A 143 2.61 -28.67 0.31
CA GLN A 143 2.69 -30.02 0.88
C GLN A 143 3.42 -31.01 -0.04
N LEU A 144 3.14 -30.97 -1.34
CA LEU A 144 3.86 -31.81 -2.32
C LEU A 144 5.36 -31.52 -2.35
N GLN A 145 5.75 -30.24 -2.24
CA GLN A 145 7.16 -29.84 -2.16
C GLN A 145 7.82 -30.39 -0.88
N LYS A 146 7.14 -30.26 0.26
CA LYS A 146 7.59 -30.82 1.54
C LYS A 146 7.84 -32.34 1.46
N ASP A 147 6.90 -33.07 0.89
CA ASP A 147 7.00 -34.52 0.72
C ASP A 147 8.10 -34.92 -0.26
N SER A 148 8.35 -34.10 -1.30
CA SER A 148 9.46 -34.27 -2.23
C SER A 148 10.81 -34.10 -1.52
N VAL A 149 10.97 -33.04 -0.72
CA VAL A 149 12.19 -32.79 0.06
C VAL A 149 12.44 -33.94 1.04
N ARG A 150 11.41 -34.38 1.79
CA ARG A 150 11.52 -35.50 2.73
C ARG A 150 11.97 -36.79 2.04
N ARG A 151 11.39 -37.13 0.88
CA ARG A 151 11.77 -38.32 0.11
C ARG A 151 13.22 -38.24 -0.37
N LYS A 152 13.67 -37.08 -0.86
CA LYS A 152 15.07 -36.86 -1.28
C LYS A 152 16.05 -37.08 -0.13
N THR A 153 15.74 -36.55 1.06
CA THR A 153 16.57 -36.78 2.26
C THR A 153 16.64 -38.26 2.61
N SER A 154 15.49 -38.94 2.66
CA SER A 154 15.42 -40.38 2.97
C SER A 154 16.24 -41.24 2.00
N ILE A 155 16.22 -40.93 0.71
CA ILE A 155 17.01 -41.65 -0.31
C ILE A 155 18.51 -41.40 -0.09
N LYS A 156 18.91 -40.15 0.17
CA LYS A 156 20.31 -39.81 0.44
C LYS A 156 20.84 -40.56 1.68
N ASP A 157 20.04 -40.63 2.73
CA ASP A 157 20.41 -41.30 3.98
C ASP A 157 20.59 -42.82 3.77
N PHE A 158 19.70 -43.44 2.97
CA PHE A 158 19.82 -44.85 2.60
C PHE A 158 21.16 -45.16 1.90
N PHE A 159 21.57 -44.35 0.93
CA PHE A 159 22.86 -44.54 0.26
C PHE A 159 24.06 -44.28 1.17
N SER A 160 23.93 -43.40 2.17
CA SER A 160 25.00 -43.06 3.11
C SER A 160 25.20 -44.10 4.22
N GLN A 161 24.25 -45.02 4.41
CA GLN A 161 24.36 -46.12 5.40
C GLN A 161 24.83 -47.44 4.79
N ASN A 162 24.72 -47.61 3.47
CA ASN A 162 25.01 -48.87 2.78
C ASN A 162 26.33 -48.86 1.99
N TYR A 163 27.09 -47.76 2.07
CA TYR A 163 28.43 -47.56 1.52
C TYR A 163 29.27 -46.79 2.54
#